data_AF-A0A497JEI0-F1
#
_entry.id   AF-A0A497JEI0-F1
#
_cell.length_a   1.000
_cell.length_b   1.000
_cell.length_c   1.000
_cell.angle_alpha   90.00
_cell.angle_beta   90.00
_cell.angle_gamma   90.00
#
_symmetry.space_group_name_H-M   'P 1'
#
loop_
_entity.id
_entity.type
_entity.pdbx_description
1 polymer ?
#
loop_
_entity_poly.entity_id
_entity_poly.type
_entity_poly.pdbx_seq_one_letter_code
_entity_poly.pdbx_strand_id
1 'polypeptide(L)' 'EKIAMNIKKRHNILTQFLISLGVSKEIAERDACKIEHVLHPETMEKLEKFIERKKELLK' A
#
# COMPACT_ATOMS: atom_id res chain seq x y z
N GLU A 1 21.70 4.80 2.27
CA GLU A 1 20.41 4.88 3.01
C GLU A 1 19.21 5.11 2.07
N LYS A 2 18.83 4.12 1.24
CA LYS A 2 17.64 4.21 0.36
C LYS A 2 16.42 3.41 0.87
N ILE A 3 16.59 2.71 2.00
CA ILE A 3 15.62 1.73 2.50
C ILE A 3 14.47 2.43 3.27
N ALA A 4 14.77 3.45 4.09
CA ALA A 4 13.77 4.10 4.95
C ALA A 4 12.71 4.91 4.18
N MET A 5 13.12 5.61 3.10
CA MET A 5 12.20 6.43 2.29
C MET A 5 11.19 5.58 1.52
N ASN A 6 11.54 4.33 1.23
CA ASN A 6 10.70 3.39 0.51
C ASN A 6 9.64 2.75 1.42
N ILE A 7 9.92 2.62 2.72
CA ILE A 7 9.00 2.03 3.71
C ILE A 7 7.77 2.92 3.88
N LYS A 8 7.93 4.20 4.24
CA LYS A 8 6.77 5.12 4.42
C LYS A 8 5.87 5.21 3.18
N LYS A 9 6.45 5.15 1.98
CA LYS A 9 5.67 5.11 0.73
C LYS A 9 4.83 3.82 0.63
N ARG A 10 5.44 2.67 0.90
CA ARG A 10 4.75 1.37 0.92
C ARG A 10 3.65 1.32 1.97
N HIS A 11 3.92 1.80 3.19
CA HIS A 11 2.93 1.95 4.25
C HIS A 11 1.67 2.64 3.72
N ASN A 12 1.85 3.84 3.16
CA ASN A 12 0.72 4.66 2.71
C ASN A 12 -0.07 4.00 1.59
N ILE A 13 0.62 3.35 0.63
CA ILE A 13 -0.03 2.64 -0.47
C ILE A 13 -0.89 1.49 0.07
N LEU A 14 -0.33 0.68 0.97
CA LEU A 14 -1.02 -0.45 1.60
C LEU A 14 -2.21 0.01 2.45
N THR A 15 -2.04 1.06 3.27
CA THR A 15 -3.11 1.63 4.08
C THR A 15 -4.27 2.10 3.20
N GLN A 16 -3.99 2.88 2.15
CA GLN A 16 -5.03 3.36 1.22
C GLN A 16 -5.71 2.21 0.47
N PHE A 17 -4.94 1.20 0.08
CA PHE A 17 -5.47 0.01 -0.56
C PHE A 17 -6.47 -0.73 0.35
N LEU A 18 -6.07 -1.03 1.59
CA LEU A 18 -6.89 -1.74 2.57
C LEU A 18 -8.15 -0.95 2.92
N ILE A 19 -8.05 0.38 3.09
CA ILE A 19 -9.21 1.25 3.27
C ILE A 19 -10.15 1.16 2.06
N SER A 20 -9.61 1.11 0.84
CA SER A 20 -10.42 0.95 -0.39
C SER A 20 -11.12 -0.40 -0.51
N LEU A 21 -10.72 -1.41 0.29
CA LEU A 21 -11.39 -2.70 0.43
C LEU A 21 -12.47 -2.69 1.54
N GLY A 22 -12.64 -1.57 2.26
CA GLY A 22 -13.59 -1.44 3.37
C GLY A 22 -12.98 -1.74 4.75
N VAL A 23 -11.65 -1.88 4.86
CA VAL A 23 -10.97 -2.05 6.15
C VAL A 23 -10.95 -0.71 6.88
N SER A 24 -11.28 -0.70 8.18
CA SER A 24 -11.18 0.52 9.01
C SER A 24 -9.75 1.07 9.00
N LYS A 25 -9.60 2.39 9.09
CA LYS A 25 -8.29 3.07 9.05
C LYS A 25 -7.29 2.50 10.07
N GLU A 26 -7.72 2.26 11.30
CA GLU A 26 -6.86 1.73 12.37
C GLU A 26 -6.30 0.34 12.04
N ILE A 27 -7.16 -0.57 11.56
CA ILE A 27 -6.74 -1.91 11.15
C ILE A 27 -5.84 -1.81 9.91
N ALA A 28 -6.17 -0.95 8.94
CA ALA A 28 -5.40 -0.76 7.73
C ALA A 28 -3.97 -0.27 8.02
N GLU A 29 -3.80 0.70 8.92
CA GLU A 29 -2.48 1.20 9.34
C GLU A 29 -1.68 0.10 10.06
N ARG A 30 -2.32 -0.65 10.97
CA ARG A 30 -1.67 -1.75 11.70
C ARG A 30 -1.20 -2.86 10.77
N ASP A 31 -2.04 -3.24 9.82
CA ASP A 31 -1.73 -4.34 8.91
C ASP A 31 -0.72 -3.90 7.83
N ALA A 32 -0.83 -2.68 7.31
CA ALA A 32 0.16 -2.10 6.40
C ALA A 32 1.58 -2.08 7.02
N CYS A 33 1.69 -1.73 8.31
CA CYS A 33 2.94 -1.76 9.06
C CYS A 33 3.59 -3.15 9.08
N LYS A 34 2.80 -4.22 9.14
CA LYS A 34 3.33 -5.60 9.11
C LYS A 34 3.67 -6.03 7.69
N ILE A 35 2.79 -5.71 6.74
CA ILE A 35 2.89 -6.16 5.35
C ILE A 35 4.08 -5.50 4.64
N GLU A 36 4.33 -4.21 4.88
CA GLU A 36 5.34 -3.45 4.15
C GLU A 36 6.77 -3.98 4.30
N HIS A 37 7.06 -4.64 5.43
CA HIS A 37 8.37 -5.23 5.74
C HIS A 37 8.58 -6.60 5.11
N VAL A 38 7.51 -7.33 4.82
CA VAL A 38 7.57 -8.72 4.30
C VAL A 38 7.26 -8.81 2.80
N LEU A 39 6.61 -7.79 2.23
CA LEU A 39 6.18 -7.83 0.84
C LEU A 39 7.37 -7.74 -0.12
N HIS A 40 7.42 -8.68 -1.07
CA HIS A 40 8.42 -8.67 -2.14
C HIS A 40 8.30 -7.39 -2.98
N PRO A 41 9.42 -6.78 -3.44
CA PRO A 41 9.38 -5.55 -4.24
C PRO A 41 8.49 -5.64 -5.49
N GLU A 42 8.50 -6.78 -6.17
CA GLU A 42 7.66 -7.01 -7.35
C GLU A 42 6.16 -6.91 -7.03
N THR A 43 5.73 -7.48 -5.90
CA THR A 43 4.33 -7.40 -5.47
C THR A 43 3.94 -5.96 -5.15
N MET A 44 4.82 -5.17 -4.52
CA MET A 44 4.54 -3.76 -4.27
C MET A 44 4.39 -2.96 -5.57
N GLU A 45 5.23 -3.22 -6.56
CA GLU A 45 5.15 -2.53 -7.86
C GLU A 45 3.82 -2.83 -8.57
N LYS A 46 3.38 -4.09 -8.57
CA LYS A 46 2.10 -4.49 -9.14
C LYS A 46 0.91 -3.88 -8.39
N LEU A 47 1.00 -3.80 -7.06
CA LEU A 47 -0.03 -3.18 -6.23
C LEU A 47 -0.16 -1.68 -6.51
N GLU A 48 0.96 -0.97 -6.62
CA GLU A 48 0.98 0.47 -6.95
C GLU A 48 0.28 0.72 -8.30
N LYS A 49 0.64 -0.03 -9.34
CA LYS A 49 0.01 0.03 -10.68
C LYS A 49 -1.48 -0.29 -10.64
N PHE A 50 -1.90 -1.26 -9.83
CA PHE A 50 -3.31 -1.60 -9.67
C PHE A 50 -4.12 -0.43 -9.09
N ILE A 51 -3.59 0.24 -8.07
CA ILE A 51 -4.25 1.39 -7.44
C ILE A 51 -4.31 2.58 -8.40
N GLU A 52 -3.24 2.84 -9.15
CA GLU A 52 -3.23 3.88 -10.20
C GLU A 52 -4.32 3.62 -11.25
N ARG A 53 -4.38 2.40 -11.79
CA ARG A 53 -5.40 2.01 -12.77
C ARG A 53 -6.81 2.12 -12.19
N LYS A 54 -7.02 1.74 -10.93
CA LYS A 54 -8.33 1.88 -10.26
C LYS A 54 -8.74 3.35 -10.13
N LYS A 55 -7.80 4.27 -9.88
CA LYS A 55 -8.07 5.72 -9.84
C LYS A 55 -8.46 6.27 -11.20
N GLU A 56 -7.87 5.76 -12.29
CA GLU A 56 -8.25 6.16 -13.66
C GLU A 56 -9.67 5.70 -14.02
N LEU A 57 -10.07 4.50 -13.57
CA LEU A 57 -11.41 3.95 -13.82
C LEU A 57 -12.52 4.61 -12.99
N LEU A 58 -12.17 5.30 -11.90
CA LEU A 58 -13.11 5.99 -11.01
C LEU A 58 -13.20 7.50 -11.29
N LYS A 59 -12.48 8.01 -12.30
CA LYS A 59 -12.65 9.36 -12.85
C LYS A 59 -13.77 9.37 -13.88
#